data_AF-A0A250IYV9-F1
#
_entry.id   AF-A0A250IYV9-F1
#
_cell.length_a   1.000
_cell.length_b   1.000
_cell.length_c   1.000
_cell.angle_alpha   90.00
_cell.angle_beta   90.00
_cell.angle_gamma   90.00
#
_symmetry.space_group_name_H-M   'P 1'
#
loop_
_entity.id
_entity.type
_entity.pdbx_description
1 polymer ?
#
loop_
_entity_poly.entity_id
_entity_poly.type
_entity_poly.pdbx_seq_one_letter_code
_entity_poly.pdbx_strand_id
1 'polypeptide(L)'
;METALLECVQRAERDINAERFGYGAPTAADCNAVVGVDRCGRPIYQSMELGNLKHARALACMQDILKELWPGPFSIEQRYRFYRHAKVLETVSREQEKRLLDADCAEELRGTIKPDVVLHADRHLLRAILVLDLKFPCPAGREPKWTQYGDTSVYAGSDQREIYGAAFGGKALMMSPKGIFK
;
A
#
# COMPACT_ATOMS: atom_id res chain seq x y z
N MET A 1 -13.46 6.39 -13.00
CA MET A 1 -12.34 6.56 -12.05
C MET A 1 -11.73 5.22 -11.65
N GLU A 2 -12.44 4.37 -10.90
CA GLU A 2 -11.89 3.09 -10.40
C GLU A 2 -11.28 2.21 -11.52
N THR A 3 -11.91 2.12 -12.69
CA THR A 3 -11.37 1.42 -13.87
C THR A 3 -10.04 1.99 -14.35
N ALA A 4 -9.93 3.32 -14.47
CA ALA A 4 -8.70 3.98 -14.92
C ALA A 4 -7.56 3.81 -13.90
N LEU A 5 -7.87 3.83 -12.60
CA LEU A 5 -6.91 3.53 -11.55
C LEU A 5 -6.47 2.05 -11.59
N LEU A 6 -7.41 1.12 -11.82
CA LEU A 6 -7.09 -0.30 -11.98
C LEU A 6 -6.17 -0.54 -13.19
N GLU A 7 -6.36 0.18 -14.30
CA GLU A 7 -5.49 0.10 -15.47
C GLU A 7 -4.04 0.48 -15.14
N CYS A 8 -3.80 1.44 -14.24
CA CYS A 8 -2.45 1.74 -13.74
C CYS A 8 -1.79 0.54 -13.04
N VAL A 9 -2.56 -0.18 -12.21
CA VAL A 9 -2.06 -1.37 -11.51
C VAL A 9 -1.74 -2.49 -12.51
N GLN A 10 -2.64 -2.75 -13.45
CA GLN A 10 -2.44 -3.78 -14.47
C GLN A 10 -1.28 -3.46 -15.40
N ARG A 11 -1.13 -2.19 -15.79
CA ARG A 11 -0.01 -1.74 -16.60
C ARG A 11 1.31 -1.86 -15.86
N ALA A 12 1.37 -1.44 -14.59
CA ALA A 12 2.58 -1.59 -13.78
C ALA A 12 3.03 -3.05 -13.65
N GLU A 13 2.10 -3.99 -13.45
CA GLU A 13 2.40 -5.42 -13.44
C GLU A 13 3.03 -5.88 -14.76
N ARG A 14 2.40 -5.53 -15.89
CA ARG A 14 2.89 -5.91 -17.22
C ARG A 14 4.25 -5.31 -17.54
N ASP A 15 4.40 -4.00 -17.34
CA ASP A 15 5.60 -3.25 -17.72
C ASP A 15 6.80 -3.73 -16.90
N ILE A 16 6.68 -3.83 -15.57
CA ILE A 16 7.78 -4.30 -14.72
C ILE A 16 8.11 -5.77 -14.99
N ASN A 17 7.11 -6.63 -15.23
CA ASN A 17 7.39 -8.01 -15.61
C ASN A 17 8.09 -8.09 -16.98
N ALA A 18 7.72 -7.24 -17.94
CA ALA A 18 8.38 -7.16 -19.23
C ALA A 18 9.85 -6.74 -19.10
N GLU A 19 10.12 -5.70 -18.31
CA GLU A 19 11.46 -5.19 -18.03
C GLU A 19 12.37 -6.22 -17.32
N ARG A 20 11.80 -7.07 -16.46
CA ARG A 20 12.57 -8.02 -15.62
C ARG A 20 12.63 -9.44 -16.17
N PHE A 21 11.62 -9.88 -16.92
CA PHE A 21 11.42 -11.28 -17.32
C PHE A 21 11.02 -11.46 -18.80
N GLY A 22 11.07 -10.41 -19.64
CA GLY A 22 10.82 -10.56 -21.08
C GLY A 22 9.38 -10.96 -21.42
N TYR A 23 8.40 -10.34 -20.76
CA TYR A 23 6.94 -10.54 -20.86
C TYR A 23 6.39 -11.79 -20.14
N GLY A 24 7.25 -12.58 -19.49
CA GLY A 24 6.84 -13.64 -18.56
C GLY A 24 6.41 -13.12 -17.18
N ALA A 25 5.65 -13.92 -16.44
CA ALA A 25 5.39 -13.67 -15.02
C ALA A 25 6.48 -14.32 -14.16
N PRO A 26 6.86 -13.72 -13.01
CA PRO A 26 7.82 -14.33 -12.10
C PRO A 26 7.29 -15.68 -11.58
N THR A 27 8.18 -16.67 -11.53
CA THR A 27 7.90 -17.99 -10.95
C THR A 27 7.92 -17.94 -9.43
N ALA A 28 7.44 -19.00 -8.77
CA ALA A 28 7.56 -19.12 -7.32
C ALA A 28 9.03 -19.09 -6.85
N ALA A 29 9.95 -19.62 -7.66
CA ALA A 29 11.38 -19.59 -7.35
C ALA A 29 11.92 -18.15 -7.39
N ASP A 30 11.58 -17.39 -8.43
CA ASP A 30 11.93 -15.96 -8.53
C ASP A 30 11.40 -15.20 -7.31
N CYS A 31 10.10 -15.30 -7.02
CA CYS A 31 9.48 -14.56 -5.92
C CYS A 31 10.11 -14.81 -4.53
N ASN A 32 10.60 -16.04 -4.30
CA ASN A 32 11.18 -16.47 -3.03
C ASN A 32 12.72 -16.34 -2.98
N ALA A 33 13.36 -15.92 -4.07
CA ALA A 33 14.79 -15.66 -4.08
C ALA A 33 15.13 -14.55 -3.07
N VAL A 34 16.11 -14.81 -2.20
CA VAL A 34 16.66 -13.78 -1.31
C VAL A 34 17.67 -12.96 -2.09
N VAL A 35 17.42 -11.66 -2.21
CA VAL A 35 18.23 -10.71 -3.01
C VAL A 35 19.06 -9.78 -2.13
N GLY A 36 18.86 -9.84 -0.81
CA GLY A 36 19.64 -9.07 0.15
C GLY A 36 19.17 -9.29 1.58
N VAL A 37 19.70 -8.47 2.47
CA VAL A 37 19.24 -8.35 3.86
C VAL A 37 18.99 -6.88 4.17
N ASP A 38 17.94 -6.60 4.93
CA ASP A 38 17.67 -5.26 5.41
C ASP A 38 18.61 -4.88 6.57
N ARG A 39 18.56 -3.62 6.99
CA ARG A 39 19.36 -3.10 8.11
C ARG A 39 19.13 -3.83 9.45
N CYS A 40 18.03 -4.57 9.57
CA CYS A 40 17.66 -5.35 10.73
C CYS A 40 18.03 -6.84 10.59
N GLY A 41 18.79 -7.20 9.55
CA GLY A 41 19.20 -8.57 9.26
C GLY A 41 18.07 -9.46 8.72
N ARG A 42 16.92 -8.90 8.34
CA ARG A 42 15.81 -9.68 7.78
C ARG A 42 16.04 -9.88 6.27
N PRO A 43 15.73 -11.07 5.73
CA PRO A 43 15.91 -11.33 4.29
C PRO A 43 14.99 -10.43 3.47
N ILE A 44 15.56 -9.81 2.43
CA ILE A 44 14.80 -9.12 1.38
C ILE A 44 14.56 -10.13 0.27
N TYR A 45 13.30 -10.42 0.00
CA TYR A 45 12.90 -11.32 -1.08
C TYR A 45 12.70 -10.54 -2.38
N GLN A 46 12.97 -11.17 -3.52
CA GLN A 46 12.75 -10.55 -4.84
C GLN A 46 11.29 -10.12 -5.03
N SER A 47 10.33 -10.84 -4.46
CA SER A 47 8.92 -10.43 -4.46
C SER A 47 8.67 -9.06 -3.81
N MET A 48 9.44 -8.68 -2.79
CA MET A 48 9.35 -7.36 -2.16
C MET A 48 9.85 -6.26 -3.12
N GLU A 49 10.99 -6.48 -3.78
CA GLU A 49 11.52 -5.53 -4.75
C GLU A 49 10.60 -5.35 -5.96
N LEU A 50 10.12 -6.46 -6.53
CA LEU A 50 9.16 -6.43 -7.63
C LEU A 50 7.87 -5.72 -7.23
N GLY A 51 7.37 -6.01 -6.03
CA GLY A 51 6.22 -5.33 -5.46
C GLY A 51 6.43 -3.82 -5.39
N ASN A 52 7.56 -3.37 -4.82
CA ASN A 52 7.91 -1.95 -4.69
C ASN A 52 8.03 -1.25 -6.05
N LEU A 53 8.65 -1.88 -7.05
CA LEU A 53 8.79 -1.31 -8.40
C LEU A 53 7.43 -1.12 -9.07
N LYS A 54 6.56 -2.14 -8.99
CA LYS A 54 5.21 -2.09 -9.55
C LYS A 54 4.35 -1.06 -8.82
N HIS A 55 4.49 -1.00 -7.51
CA HIS A 55 3.79 -0.04 -6.66
C HIS A 55 4.14 1.40 -7.04
N ALA A 56 5.43 1.73 -7.11
CA ALA A 56 5.90 3.04 -7.53
C ALA A 56 5.40 3.41 -8.94
N ARG A 57 5.44 2.47 -9.90
CA ARG A 57 4.96 2.68 -11.27
C ARG A 57 3.45 2.93 -11.32
N ALA A 58 2.66 2.15 -10.58
CA ALA A 58 1.22 2.31 -10.53
C ALA A 58 0.82 3.64 -9.89
N LEU A 59 1.48 4.02 -8.78
CA LEU A 59 1.20 5.27 -8.09
C LEU A 59 1.52 6.51 -8.92
N ALA A 60 2.60 6.50 -9.69
CA ALA A 60 2.91 7.60 -10.61
C ALA A 60 1.76 7.79 -11.64
N CYS A 61 1.29 6.70 -12.25
CA CYS A 61 0.15 6.72 -13.16
C CYS A 61 -1.15 7.20 -12.48
N MET A 62 -1.44 6.70 -11.26
CA MET A 62 -2.61 7.13 -10.51
C MET A 62 -2.55 8.61 -10.14
N GLN A 63 -1.37 9.13 -9.80
CA GLN A 63 -1.20 10.53 -9.46
C GLN A 63 -1.61 11.45 -10.63
N ASP A 64 -1.23 11.09 -11.86
CA ASP A 64 -1.58 11.87 -13.04
C ASP A 64 -3.09 11.85 -13.29
N ILE A 65 -3.72 10.67 -13.22
CA ILE A 65 -5.18 10.51 -13.36
C ILE A 65 -5.93 11.31 -12.28
N LEU A 66 -5.48 11.23 -11.03
CA LEU A 66 -6.15 11.90 -9.92
C LEU A 66 -6.02 13.42 -10.01
N LYS A 67 -4.87 13.96 -10.44
CA LYS A 67 -4.73 15.41 -10.67
C LYS A 67 -5.69 15.94 -11.73
N GLU A 68 -5.97 15.14 -12.76
CA GLU A 68 -6.85 15.53 -13.85
C GLU A 68 -8.33 15.36 -13.50
N LEU A 69 -8.68 14.24 -12.86
CA LEU A 69 -10.07 13.81 -12.77
C LEU A 69 -10.67 13.87 -11.35
N TRP A 70 -9.86 14.01 -10.29
CA TRP A 70 -10.35 14.05 -8.92
C TRP A 70 -10.46 15.50 -8.40
N PRO A 71 -11.68 15.99 -8.09
CA PRO A 71 -11.88 17.40 -7.74
C PRO A 71 -11.46 17.76 -6.31
N GLY A 72 -11.20 16.77 -5.45
CA GLY A 72 -10.87 16.96 -4.04
C GLY A 72 -9.38 16.77 -3.73
N PRO A 73 -8.97 17.00 -2.48
CA PRO A 73 -7.64 16.61 -2.05
C PRO A 73 -7.51 15.08 -2.03
N PHE A 74 -6.32 14.61 -2.33
CA PHE A 74 -5.94 13.21 -2.18
C PHE A 74 -4.53 13.12 -1.59
N SER A 75 -4.21 11.97 -1.02
CA SER A 75 -2.88 11.69 -0.49
C SER A 75 -2.36 10.39 -1.09
N ILE A 76 -1.10 10.39 -1.51
CA ILE A 76 -0.38 9.19 -1.96
C ILE A 76 0.66 8.84 -0.91
N GLU A 77 0.62 7.58 -0.46
CA GLU A 77 1.58 7.03 0.49
C GLU A 77 1.79 7.90 1.74
N GLN A 78 0.74 8.59 2.19
CA GLN A 78 0.77 9.38 3.42
C GLN A 78 0.66 8.43 4.62
N ARG A 79 1.58 8.57 5.57
CA ARG A 79 1.52 7.83 6.82
C ARG A 79 0.62 8.55 7.83
N TYR A 80 -0.17 7.78 8.55
CA TYR A 80 -1.02 8.26 9.62
C TYR A 80 -0.76 7.50 10.90
N ARG A 81 -1.05 8.11 12.04
CA ARG A 81 -1.12 7.45 13.34
C ARG A 81 -2.58 7.35 13.73
N PHE A 82 -3.03 6.14 14.07
CA PHE A 82 -4.44 5.90 14.39
C PHE A 82 -4.58 5.32 15.80
N TYR A 83 -5.23 6.08 16.68
CA TYR A 83 -5.53 5.65 18.03
C TYR A 83 -6.92 5.01 18.06
N ARG A 84 -6.99 3.70 17.80
CA ARG A 84 -8.25 2.95 17.63
C ARG A 84 -9.28 3.19 18.74
N HIS A 85 -8.85 3.18 20.01
CA HIS A 85 -9.76 3.36 21.15
C HIS A 85 -10.32 4.78 21.26
N ALA A 86 -9.48 5.80 21.01
CA ALA A 86 -9.87 7.20 21.04
C ALA A 86 -10.56 7.65 19.73
N LYS A 87 -10.46 6.83 18.67
CA LYS A 87 -10.90 7.15 17.29
C LYS A 87 -10.27 8.46 16.76
N VAL A 88 -9.00 8.67 17.09
CA VAL A 88 -8.23 9.83 16.64
C VAL A 88 -7.27 9.40 15.54
N LEU A 89 -7.26 10.17 14.45
CA LEU A 89 -6.36 10.00 13.32
C LEU A 89 -5.48 11.24 13.18
N GLU A 90 -4.17 11.04 13.06
CA GLU A 90 -3.19 12.12 12.90
C GLU A 90 -2.32 11.84 11.68
N THR A 91 -1.92 12.89 10.97
CA THR A 91 -0.90 12.77 9.93
C THR A 91 0.48 12.65 10.57
N VAL A 92 1.33 11.78 10.02
CA VAL A 92 2.76 11.72 10.34
C VAL A 92 3.50 12.50 9.27
N SER A 93 4.25 13.54 9.64
CA SER A 93 5.01 14.35 8.67
C SER A 93 6.07 13.51 7.97
N ARG A 94 6.55 13.94 6.79
CA ARG A 94 7.62 13.23 6.07
C ARG A 94 8.92 13.17 6.88
N GLU A 95 9.23 14.22 7.64
CA GLU A 95 10.39 14.29 8.53
C GLU A 95 10.23 13.37 9.74
N GLN A 96 9.02 13.25 10.28
CA GLN A 96 8.71 12.27 11.33
C GLN A 96 8.79 10.85 10.77
N GLU A 97 8.19 10.58 9.61
CA GLU A 97 8.26 9.27 8.94
C GLU A 97 9.71 8.86 8.70
N LYS A 98 10.56 9.75 8.17
CA LYS A 98 11.99 9.47 7.99
C LYS A 98 12.67 9.13 9.31
N ARG A 99 12.47 9.92 10.36
CA ARG A 99 13.03 9.63 11.69
C ARG A 99 12.58 8.27 12.24
N LEU A 100 11.31 7.94 12.10
CA LEU A 100 10.76 6.65 12.51
C LEU A 100 11.34 5.48 11.70
N LEU A 101 11.59 5.70 10.41
CA LEU A 101 12.24 4.73 9.53
C LEU A 101 13.74 4.63 9.77
N ASP A 102 14.37 5.65 10.34
CA ASP A 102 15.79 5.65 10.71
C ASP A 102 16.00 5.06 12.13
N ALA A 103 15.00 5.16 13.02
CA ALA A 103 15.02 4.58 14.37
C ALA A 103 15.04 3.03 14.36
N ASP A 104 15.62 2.43 15.40
CA ASP A 104 15.99 1.02 15.48
C ASP A 104 14.81 0.06 15.19
N CYS A 105 14.89 -0.63 14.06
CA CYS A 105 14.02 -1.73 13.63
C CYS A 105 12.50 -1.62 13.87
N ALA A 106 11.94 -0.41 13.71
CA ALA A 106 10.52 -0.13 13.50
C ALA A 106 9.56 -0.25 14.71
N GLU A 107 10.04 -0.27 15.96
CA GLU A 107 9.14 -0.22 17.13
C GLU A 107 8.28 1.06 17.15
N GLU A 108 8.84 2.19 16.74
CA GLU A 108 8.12 3.48 16.77
C GLU A 108 7.06 3.63 15.65
N LEU A 109 7.09 2.75 14.64
CA LEU A 109 6.06 2.66 13.61
C LEU A 109 4.80 1.93 14.12
N ARG A 110 4.82 1.36 15.33
CA ARG A 110 3.63 0.78 15.97
C ARG A 110 2.49 1.79 16.01
N GLY A 111 1.31 1.34 15.61
CA GLY A 111 0.11 2.17 15.54
C GLY A 111 0.09 3.16 14.37
N THR A 112 1.04 3.08 13.44
CA THR A 112 0.94 3.82 12.18
C THR A 112 0.34 2.96 11.06
N ILE A 113 -0.31 3.62 10.12
CA ILE A 113 -0.89 3.03 8.92
C ILE A 113 -0.44 3.85 7.71
N LYS A 114 -0.28 3.20 6.55
CA LYS A 114 0.14 3.87 5.31
C LYS A 114 -0.65 3.28 4.14
N PRO A 115 -1.88 3.76 3.90
CA PRO A 115 -2.59 3.43 2.67
C PRO A 115 -1.87 4.01 1.45
N ASP A 116 -2.11 3.43 0.29
CA ASP A 116 -1.42 3.81 -0.94
C ASP A 116 -2.01 5.06 -1.55
N VAL A 117 -3.34 5.14 -1.56
CA VAL A 117 -4.07 6.35 -1.95
C VAL A 117 -5.23 6.59 -0.98
N VAL A 118 -5.40 7.84 -0.55
CA VAL A 118 -6.58 8.29 0.19
C VAL A 118 -7.24 9.41 -0.60
N LEU A 119 -8.50 9.19 -0.98
CA LEU A 119 -9.37 10.21 -1.57
C LEU A 119 -10.22 10.82 -0.45
N HIS A 120 -9.94 12.07 -0.11
CA HIS A 120 -10.55 12.72 1.06
C HIS A 120 -11.98 13.20 0.78
N ALA A 121 -12.80 13.20 1.82
CA ALA A 121 -14.13 13.83 1.79
C ALA A 121 -13.97 15.34 1.96
N ASP A 122 -14.09 16.09 0.86
CA ASP A 122 -13.95 17.54 0.80
C ASP A 122 -12.63 18.03 1.45
N ARG A 123 -12.69 19.09 2.27
CA ARG A 123 -11.51 19.67 2.95
C ARG A 123 -11.11 18.95 4.24
N HIS A 124 -11.78 17.84 4.59
CA HIS A 124 -11.44 17.05 5.78
C HIS A 124 -10.40 15.98 5.46
N LEU A 125 -9.12 16.32 5.60
CA LEU A 125 -7.97 15.46 5.29
C LEU A 125 -7.83 14.19 6.19
N LEU A 126 -8.74 14.01 7.14
CA LEU A 126 -8.79 12.88 8.07
C LEU A 126 -10.05 12.01 7.88
N ARG A 127 -10.84 12.29 6.84
CA ARG A 127 -11.98 11.46 6.42
C ARG A 127 -11.82 11.13 4.96
N ALA A 128 -11.98 9.86 4.61
CA ALA A 128 -11.90 9.42 3.23
C ALA A 128 -13.27 9.11 2.66
N ILE A 129 -13.47 9.42 1.38
CA ILE A 129 -14.51 8.77 0.57
C ILE A 129 -14.02 7.37 0.20
N LEU A 130 -12.75 7.26 -0.17
CA LEU A 130 -12.15 6.03 -0.66
C LEU A 130 -10.69 5.91 -0.21
N VAL A 131 -10.32 4.73 0.28
CA VAL A 131 -8.94 4.34 0.57
C VAL A 131 -8.57 3.21 -0.37
N LEU A 132 -7.44 3.32 -1.06
CA LEU A 132 -6.92 2.29 -1.95
C LEU A 132 -5.64 1.69 -1.37
N ASP A 133 -5.52 0.37 -1.49
CA ASP A 133 -4.33 -0.41 -1.16
C ASP A 133 -4.01 -1.33 -2.34
N LEU A 134 -2.82 -1.20 -2.90
CA LEU A 134 -2.36 -1.90 -4.08
C LEU A 134 -1.63 -3.17 -3.66
N LYS A 135 -2.06 -4.30 -4.19
CA LYS A 135 -1.36 -5.58 -4.00
C LYS A 135 -0.87 -6.10 -5.34
N PHE A 136 0.41 -6.50 -5.37
CA PHE A 136 1.06 -7.19 -6.47
C PHE A 136 1.51 -8.58 -6.01
N PRO A 137 0.61 -9.58 -5.98
CA PRO A 137 0.97 -10.93 -5.56
C PRO A 137 2.05 -11.54 -6.47
N CYS A 138 3.00 -12.23 -5.85
CA CYS A 138 4.06 -12.96 -6.54
C CYS A 138 4.06 -14.40 -5.98
N PRO A 139 3.96 -15.46 -6.82
CA PRO A 139 3.83 -15.44 -8.29
C PRO A 139 2.41 -15.08 -8.75
N ALA A 140 2.20 -14.93 -10.07
CA ALA A 140 0.93 -14.48 -10.66
C ALA A 140 -0.32 -15.30 -10.25
N GLY A 141 -0.14 -16.59 -9.95
CA GLY A 141 -1.23 -17.45 -9.46
C GLY A 141 -1.71 -17.13 -8.05
N ARG A 142 -0.94 -16.38 -7.25
CA ARG A 142 -1.29 -16.05 -5.86
C ARG A 142 -2.44 -15.05 -5.81
N GLU A 143 -3.41 -15.28 -4.92
CA GLU A 143 -4.51 -14.34 -4.69
C GLU A 143 -4.05 -13.14 -3.85
N PRO A 144 -4.52 -11.92 -4.16
CA PRO A 144 -4.28 -10.76 -3.31
C PRO A 144 -5.04 -10.93 -1.99
N LYS A 145 -4.42 -10.50 -0.90
CA LYS A 145 -4.99 -10.59 0.45
C LYS A 145 -4.71 -9.32 1.22
N TRP A 146 -5.69 -8.90 2.01
CA TRP A 146 -5.47 -7.90 3.06
C TRP A 146 -4.49 -8.46 4.09
N THR A 147 -3.54 -7.64 4.52
CA THR A 147 -2.60 -8.04 5.57
C THR A 147 -3.35 -8.18 6.89
N GLN A 148 -3.19 -9.34 7.53
CA GLN A 148 -3.67 -9.59 8.89
C GLN A 148 -2.66 -9.02 9.89
N TYR A 149 -3.14 -8.27 10.88
CA TYR A 149 -2.28 -7.78 11.94
C TYR A 149 -2.10 -8.87 13.00
N GLY A 150 -0.86 -9.32 13.20
CA GLY A 150 -0.50 -10.32 14.20
C GLY A 150 -0.55 -9.79 15.64
N ASP A 151 -0.35 -10.70 16.61
CA ASP A 151 -0.57 -10.45 18.05
C ASP A 151 0.29 -9.34 18.66
N THR A 152 1.43 -9.01 18.03
CA THR A 152 2.32 -7.93 18.47
C THR A 152 1.89 -6.54 17.96
N SER A 153 0.87 -6.48 17.10
CA SER A 153 0.31 -5.23 16.59
C SER A 153 -0.73 -4.65 17.54
N VAL A 154 -0.79 -3.32 17.66
CA VAL A 154 -1.90 -2.63 18.35
C VAL A 154 -3.25 -2.82 17.65
N TYR A 155 -3.23 -3.41 16.45
CA TYR A 155 -4.40 -3.77 15.65
C TYR A 155 -4.64 -5.28 15.58
N ALA A 156 -4.05 -6.06 16.50
CA ALA A 156 -4.19 -7.52 16.52
C ALA A 156 -5.65 -7.98 16.38
N GLY A 157 -5.85 -9.04 15.61
CA GLY A 157 -7.16 -9.62 15.32
C GLY A 157 -7.98 -8.85 14.26
N SER A 158 -7.44 -7.77 13.70
CA SER A 158 -8.02 -7.08 12.56
C SER A 158 -7.16 -7.20 11.30
N ASP A 159 -7.76 -6.93 10.15
CA ASP A 159 -7.05 -6.78 8.89
C ASP A 159 -6.86 -5.31 8.49
N GLN A 160 -6.02 -5.07 7.46
CA GLN A 160 -5.78 -3.74 6.92
C GLN A 160 -7.06 -3.00 6.51
N ARG A 161 -8.04 -3.71 5.92
CA ARG A 161 -9.29 -3.11 5.46
C ARG A 161 -10.11 -2.57 6.63
N GLU A 162 -10.26 -3.38 7.68
CA GLU A 162 -10.98 -2.99 8.89
C GLU A 162 -10.36 -1.76 9.55
N ILE A 163 -9.02 -1.71 9.62
CA ILE A 163 -8.31 -0.56 10.21
C ILE A 163 -8.45 0.68 9.34
N TYR A 164 -8.35 0.58 8.02
CA TYR A 164 -8.59 1.73 7.14
C TYR A 164 -10.04 2.22 7.24
N GLY A 165 -11.02 1.32 7.24
CA GLY A 165 -12.43 1.67 7.44
C GLY A 165 -12.67 2.37 8.78
N ALA A 166 -12.09 1.86 9.87
CA ALA A 166 -12.19 2.46 11.20
C ALA A 166 -11.48 3.82 11.30
N ALA A 167 -10.33 3.98 10.63
CA ALA A 167 -9.52 5.18 10.69
C ALA A 167 -10.12 6.35 9.90
N PHE A 168 -10.59 6.07 8.68
CA PHE A 168 -11.01 7.12 7.75
C PHE A 168 -12.52 7.26 7.59
N GLY A 169 -13.30 6.28 8.07
CA GLY A 169 -14.77 6.22 7.94
C GLY A 169 -15.29 5.96 6.52
N GLY A 170 -14.39 5.83 5.53
CA GLY A 170 -14.69 5.59 4.12
C GLY A 170 -14.61 4.13 3.71
N LYS A 171 -14.87 3.87 2.43
CA LYS A 171 -14.69 2.53 1.83
C LYS A 171 -13.20 2.26 1.63
N ALA A 172 -12.73 1.09 2.02
CA ALA A 172 -11.39 0.60 1.68
C ALA A 172 -11.49 -0.42 0.54
N LEU A 173 -10.66 -0.26 -0.48
CA LEU A 173 -10.58 -1.14 -1.64
C LEU A 173 -9.14 -1.63 -1.83
N MET A 174 -9.00 -2.92 -2.12
CA MET A 174 -7.75 -3.48 -2.55
C MET A 174 -7.74 -3.59 -4.07
N MET A 175 -6.74 -3.00 -4.72
CA MET A 175 -6.56 -3.12 -6.16
C MET A 175 -5.37 -4.04 -6.44
N SER A 176 -5.57 -4.98 -7.34
CA SER A 176 -4.49 -5.85 -7.83
C SER A 176 -4.61 -6.02 -9.33
N PRO A 177 -3.60 -6.59 -10.00
CA PRO A 177 -3.70 -6.88 -11.43
C PRO A 177 -4.92 -7.73 -11.81
N LYS A 178 -5.43 -8.54 -10.86
CA LYS A 178 -6.61 -9.39 -11.03
C LYS A 178 -7.95 -8.65 -10.92
N GLY A 179 -7.96 -7.42 -10.41
CA GLY A 179 -9.18 -6.63 -10.25
C GLY A 179 -9.26 -5.86 -8.93
N ILE A 180 -10.49 -5.48 -8.57
CA ILE A 180 -10.82 -4.68 -7.39
C ILE A 180 -11.52 -5.58 -6.36
N PHE A 181 -11.05 -5.53 -5.12
CA PHE A 181 -11.51 -6.36 -4.01
C PHE A 181 -12.03 -5.46 -2.89
N LYS A 182 -13.15 -5.88 -2.30
CA LYS A 182 -13.83 -5.18 -1.19
C LYS A 182 -13.58 -5.88 0.13
#